data_AF-A0A4Y9YM05-F1
#
_entry.id   AF-A0A4Y9YM05-F1
#
_cell.length_a   1.000
_cell.length_b   1.000
_cell.length_c   1.000
_cell.angle_alpha   90.00
_cell.angle_beta   90.00
_cell.angle_gamma   90.00
#
_symmetry.space_group_name_H-M   'P 1'
#
loop_
_entity.id
_entity.type
_entity.pdbx_description
1 polymer ?
#
loop_
_entity_poly.entity_id
_entity_poly.type
_entity_poly.pdbx_seq_one_letter_code
_entity_poly.pdbx_strand_id
1 'polypeptide(L)'
;MSREADVPNQDGDSDHAKAQPWSSYVGEVFLNRKPLLVPASFHKLESAAREAMAHSPGVFELTTCLRDGVDRRAHDVEAFEYISAGAGTGSTLEANREEFRKWRIIPQVLNDVRTRSLETTLFGVKYPSPLIVAPMGLQSIVHADGECATAEAAGKVGVPFCMSTASSRSIEAIAKANGTGPRWFMLYWGKEEEVTLSLLARAKRGGFTALVVMVDGLMHGYRSSDLDTAYFPVVHAVGMEVGLSDPAFMGKLGLEPFPEDARPAFPYDSRARDELVRKGDAGAVWAVVLGEDNRYGDDVG
;
A
#
# COMPACT_ATOMS: atom_id res chain seq x y z
N MET A 1 55.90 -44.86 -3.31
CA MET A 1 54.99 -44.61 -4.44
C MET A 1 53.77 -43.88 -3.90
N SER A 2 53.94 -42.58 -3.70
CA SER A 2 52.90 -41.60 -3.40
C SER A 2 52.07 -41.38 -4.66
N ARG A 3 50.74 -41.47 -4.55
CA ARG A 3 49.82 -40.98 -5.59
C ARG A 3 49.24 -39.67 -5.08
N GLU A 4 49.82 -38.57 -5.55
CA GLU A 4 49.15 -37.27 -5.59
C GLU A 4 47.96 -37.40 -6.54
N ALA A 5 46.77 -37.03 -6.05
CA ALA A 5 45.61 -36.83 -6.90
C ALA A 5 45.55 -35.34 -7.22
N ASP A 6 45.79 -35.00 -8.49
CA ASP A 6 45.61 -33.68 -9.05
C ASP A 6 44.20 -33.17 -8.78
N VAL A 7 44.11 -32.04 -8.07
CA VAL A 7 42.89 -31.25 -7.93
C VAL A 7 42.87 -30.25 -9.09
N PRO A 8 41.91 -30.30 -10.02
CA PRO A 8 41.82 -29.28 -11.06
C PRO A 8 41.38 -27.94 -10.45
N ASN A 9 42.17 -26.91 -10.75
CA ASN A 9 42.01 -25.52 -10.36
C ASN A 9 40.60 -25.00 -10.70
N GLN A 10 39.87 -24.51 -9.70
CA GLN A 10 38.65 -23.73 -9.88
C GLN A 10 39.05 -22.28 -10.15
N ASP A 11 38.98 -21.85 -11.40
CA ASP A 11 38.94 -20.43 -11.75
C ASP A 11 38.03 -20.24 -12.96
N GLY A 12 37.00 -19.42 -12.79
CA GLY A 12 36.26 -18.83 -13.90
C GLY A 12 34.78 -19.24 -14.04
N ASP A 13 33.96 -18.90 -13.05
CA ASP A 13 32.61 -18.41 -13.36
C ASP A 13 32.12 -17.46 -12.27
N SER A 14 32.56 -16.21 -12.35
CA SER A 14 32.13 -15.12 -11.47
C SER A 14 30.80 -14.52 -11.94
N ASP A 15 29.78 -15.36 -12.14
CA ASP A 15 28.41 -14.93 -12.45
C ASP A 15 27.47 -15.03 -11.23
N HIS A 16 28.05 -15.17 -10.03
CA HIS A 16 27.33 -15.03 -8.76
C HIS A 16 27.13 -13.56 -8.40
N ALA A 17 26.41 -12.82 -9.25
CA ALA A 17 25.89 -11.52 -8.91
C ALA A 17 24.39 -11.45 -9.20
N LYS A 18 23.62 -11.41 -8.09
CA LYS A 18 22.30 -10.77 -7.92
C LYS A 18 21.06 -11.65 -8.09
N ALA A 19 20.88 -12.57 -7.14
CA ALA A 19 19.59 -12.73 -6.48
C ALA A 19 19.88 -12.71 -4.98
N GLN A 20 19.56 -11.59 -4.29
CA GLN A 20 19.67 -11.51 -2.83
C GLN A 20 18.76 -12.59 -2.22
N PRO A 21 19.30 -13.69 -1.66
CA PRO A 21 18.46 -14.76 -1.15
C PRO A 21 17.65 -14.21 0.02
N TRP A 22 16.37 -14.54 0.13
CA TRP A 22 15.55 -14.22 1.32
C TRP A 22 16.22 -14.59 2.66
N SER A 23 17.15 -15.54 2.62
CA SER A 23 17.95 -15.98 3.75
C SER A 23 19.19 -15.16 4.09
N SER A 24 19.68 -14.29 3.20
CA SER A 24 20.88 -13.49 3.47
C SER A 24 20.60 -12.34 4.42
N TYR A 25 19.37 -11.82 4.45
CA TYR A 25 19.01 -10.61 5.21
C TYR A 25 19.36 -10.70 6.69
N VAL A 26 19.08 -11.85 7.32
CA VAL A 26 19.46 -12.11 8.73
C VAL A 26 20.98 -12.09 8.90
N GLY A 27 21.70 -12.67 7.94
CA GLY A 27 23.16 -12.63 7.89
C GLY A 27 23.69 -11.20 7.75
N GLU A 28 23.12 -10.39 6.85
CA GLU A 28 23.51 -8.99 6.66
C GLU A 28 23.34 -8.17 7.95
N VAL A 29 22.25 -8.36 8.69
CA VAL A 29 22.00 -7.67 9.97
C VAL A 29 23.06 -8.06 11.02
N PHE A 30 23.26 -9.36 11.23
CA PHE A 30 24.16 -9.84 12.29
C PHE A 30 25.64 -9.66 11.96
N LEU A 31 26.05 -9.95 10.72
CA LEU A 31 27.45 -9.84 10.29
C LEU A 31 27.90 -8.38 10.22
N ASN A 32 27.04 -7.48 9.76
CA ASN A 32 27.36 -6.05 9.73
C ASN A 32 27.13 -5.34 11.07
N ARG A 33 26.56 -6.03 12.08
CA ARG A 33 26.18 -5.45 13.37
C ARG A 33 25.30 -4.19 13.23
N LYS A 34 24.48 -4.13 12.18
CA LYS A 34 23.59 -3.00 11.89
C LYS A 34 22.16 -3.37 12.31
N PRO A 35 21.62 -2.82 13.42
CA PRO A 35 20.24 -3.08 13.81
C PRO A 35 19.28 -2.54 12.74
N LEU A 36 18.10 -3.15 12.68
CA LEU A 36 17.03 -2.69 11.79
C LEU A 36 16.56 -1.29 12.20
N LEU A 37 16.19 -0.49 11.19
CA LEU A 37 15.57 0.83 11.41
C LEU A 37 14.16 0.72 12.03
N VAL A 38 13.50 -0.43 11.86
CA VAL A 38 12.17 -0.73 12.40
C VAL A 38 12.17 -2.03 13.18
N PRO A 39 11.22 -2.24 14.12
CA PRO A 39 11.13 -3.49 14.86
C PRO A 39 10.92 -4.72 13.94
N ALA A 40 11.59 -5.83 14.26
CA ALA A 40 11.51 -7.07 13.48
C ALA A 40 10.19 -7.85 13.66
N SER A 41 9.44 -7.61 14.74
CA SER A 41 8.19 -8.35 15.02
C SER A 41 6.97 -7.51 14.69
N PHE A 42 5.97 -8.15 14.07
CA PHE A 42 4.73 -7.50 13.63
C PHE A 42 4.06 -6.69 14.75
N HIS A 43 3.87 -7.26 15.95
CA HIS A 43 3.25 -6.53 17.06
C HIS A 43 4.04 -5.27 17.46
N LYS A 44 5.37 -5.31 17.43
CA LYS A 44 6.18 -4.14 17.76
C LYS A 44 6.11 -3.09 16.65
N LEU A 45 6.03 -3.54 15.39
CA LEU A 45 5.82 -2.66 14.25
C LEU A 45 4.44 -1.98 14.32
N GLU A 46 3.38 -2.74 14.61
CA GLU A 46 2.01 -2.23 14.77
C GLU A 46 1.91 -1.25 15.96
N SER A 47 2.55 -1.56 17.09
CA SER A 47 2.61 -0.66 18.25
C SER A 47 3.39 0.62 17.94
N ALA A 48 4.55 0.50 17.30
CA ALA A 48 5.35 1.66 16.89
C ALA A 48 4.61 2.52 15.85
N ALA A 49 3.89 1.90 14.92
CA ALA A 49 3.05 2.60 13.95
C ALA A 49 1.90 3.34 14.63
N ARG A 50 1.21 2.71 15.60
CA ARG A 50 0.17 3.36 16.40
C ARG A 50 0.72 4.54 17.17
N GLU A 51 1.87 4.37 17.85
CA GLU A 51 2.52 5.43 18.61
C GLU A 51 2.98 6.58 17.71
N ALA A 52 3.59 6.28 16.57
CA ALA A 52 4.03 7.28 15.59
C ALA A 52 2.86 8.08 15.03
N MET A 53 1.73 7.42 14.75
CA MET A 53 0.54 8.09 14.25
C MET A 53 -0.16 8.88 15.35
N ALA A 54 -0.28 8.36 16.58
CA ALA A 54 -0.97 9.00 17.71
C ALA A 54 -0.36 10.29 18.27
N HIS A 55 0.81 10.73 17.79
CA HIS A 55 1.50 11.94 18.23
C HIS A 55 1.77 12.91 17.07
N SER A 56 0.97 12.83 16.01
CA SER A 56 1.07 13.72 14.86
C SER A 56 -0.28 13.95 14.19
N PRO A 57 -0.80 15.19 14.18
CA PRO A 57 -1.41 15.73 12.99
C PRO A 57 -0.22 16.15 12.13
N GLY A 58 0.49 15.14 11.65
CA GLY A 58 1.68 15.25 10.83
C GLY A 58 2.85 16.13 11.29
N VAL A 59 3.30 16.09 12.56
CA VAL A 59 4.71 16.17 13.02
C VAL A 59 4.80 16.39 14.55
N PHE A 60 5.80 15.73 15.15
CA PHE A 60 6.19 15.53 16.55
C PHE A 60 6.53 16.78 17.43
N GLU A 61 6.19 16.72 18.73
CA GLU A 61 7.00 17.26 19.85
C GLU A 61 6.79 16.46 21.17
N LEU A 62 7.88 15.99 21.80
CA LEU A 62 7.91 14.88 22.80
C LEU A 62 7.56 15.24 24.27
N THR A 63 6.68 16.20 24.53
CA THR A 63 6.32 16.52 25.92
C THR A 63 4.86 16.91 26.02
N THR A 64 4.00 15.98 26.44
CA THR A 64 3.00 16.18 27.52
C THR A 64 2.17 14.90 27.67
N CYS A 65 2.41 14.18 28.77
CA CYS A 65 1.59 13.06 29.22
C CYS A 65 0.63 13.53 30.33
N LEU A 66 -0.62 13.04 30.28
CA LEU A 66 -1.52 12.72 31.40
C LEU A 66 -2.04 13.85 32.31
N ARG A 67 -3.34 14.17 32.20
CA ARG A 67 -4.30 14.30 33.31
C ARG A 67 -5.74 14.56 32.83
N ASP A 68 -6.68 13.90 33.51
CA ASP A 68 -8.11 14.20 33.67
C ASP A 68 -9.11 13.91 32.52
N GLY A 69 -9.99 12.92 32.76
CA GLY A 69 -11.37 12.79 32.27
C GLY A 69 -11.62 12.93 30.76
N VAL A 70 -11.55 11.80 30.03
CA VAL A 70 -11.85 11.60 28.58
C VAL A 70 -12.23 12.87 27.82
N ASP A 71 -11.19 13.64 27.55
CA ASP A 71 -11.20 14.67 26.55
C ASP A 71 -11.09 13.99 25.19
N ARG A 72 -12.10 14.13 24.33
CA ARG A 72 -12.13 13.61 22.95
C ARG A 72 -11.16 14.35 22.02
N ARG A 73 -10.04 14.84 22.57
CA ARG A 73 -8.91 15.47 21.88
C ARG A 73 -7.79 14.45 21.59
N ALA A 74 -8.15 13.23 21.20
CA ALA A 74 -7.21 12.27 20.61
C ALA A 74 -7.08 12.62 19.11
N HIS A 75 -6.25 13.61 18.80
CA HIS A 75 -6.22 14.27 17.50
C HIS A 75 -5.50 13.49 16.38
N ASP A 76 -4.91 12.32 16.66
CA ASP A 76 -3.84 11.80 15.82
C ASP A 76 -3.99 10.30 15.46
N VAL A 77 -5.06 9.63 15.91
CA VAL A 77 -5.24 8.17 15.71
C VAL A 77 -6.12 7.85 14.49
N GLU A 78 -6.80 8.84 13.90
CA GLU A 78 -7.81 8.63 12.84
C GLU A 78 -7.23 7.90 11.62
N ALA A 79 -6.04 8.30 11.14
CA ALA A 79 -5.35 7.62 10.04
C ALA A 79 -4.93 6.18 10.38
N PHE A 80 -4.48 5.95 11.62
CA PHE A 80 -4.12 4.61 12.09
C PHE A 80 -5.34 3.71 12.18
N GLU A 81 -6.44 4.21 12.73
CA GLU A 81 -7.70 3.50 12.85
C GLU A 81 -8.28 3.16 11.49
N TYR A 82 -8.26 4.08 10.53
CA TYR A 82 -8.70 3.82 9.15
C TYR A 82 -7.98 2.64 8.50
N ILE A 83 -6.69 2.45 8.79
CA ILE A 83 -5.86 1.37 8.24
C ILE A 83 -6.00 0.07 9.04
N SER A 84 -6.08 0.17 10.36
CA SER A 84 -6.01 -0.99 11.26
C SER A 84 -7.37 -1.61 11.59
N ALA A 85 -8.47 -0.87 11.43
CA ALA A 85 -9.79 -1.31 11.79
C ALA A 85 -10.42 -2.28 10.79
N GLY A 86 -11.27 -3.16 11.31
CA GLY A 86 -12.14 -4.05 10.53
C GLY A 86 -13.58 -3.56 10.50
N ALA A 87 -14.43 -4.23 9.72
CA ALA A 87 -15.86 -3.98 9.73
C ALA A 87 -16.52 -4.47 11.03
N GLY A 88 -17.56 -3.76 11.47
CA GLY A 88 -18.33 -4.06 12.67
C GLY A 88 -17.44 -4.12 13.90
N THR A 89 -17.51 -5.24 14.63
CA THR A 89 -16.70 -5.47 15.84
C THR A 89 -15.25 -5.89 15.53
N GLY A 90 -14.86 -6.02 14.25
CA GLY A 90 -13.55 -6.55 13.87
C GLY A 90 -13.40 -8.06 14.03
N SER A 91 -14.49 -8.80 14.29
CA SER A 91 -14.45 -10.25 14.55
C SER A 91 -13.82 -11.06 13.42
N THR A 92 -14.08 -10.70 12.16
CA THR A 92 -13.49 -11.38 10.99
C THR A 92 -11.99 -11.09 10.86
N LEU A 93 -11.55 -9.87 11.22
CA LEU A 93 -10.13 -9.52 11.23
C LEU A 93 -9.36 -10.37 12.24
N GLU A 94 -9.90 -10.55 13.45
CA GLU A 94 -9.27 -11.43 14.45
C GLU A 94 -9.36 -12.90 14.02
N ALA A 95 -10.51 -13.36 13.51
CA ALA A 95 -10.66 -14.73 13.03
C ALA A 95 -9.64 -15.11 11.95
N ASN A 96 -9.32 -14.18 11.03
CA ASN A 96 -8.28 -14.38 10.03
C ASN A 96 -6.90 -14.63 10.67
N ARG A 97 -6.56 -13.90 11.73
CA ARG A 97 -5.28 -14.06 12.46
C ARG A 97 -5.28 -15.36 13.28
N GLU A 98 -6.40 -15.68 13.93
CA GLU A 98 -6.57 -16.92 14.71
C GLU A 98 -6.46 -18.17 13.84
N GLU A 99 -6.95 -18.13 12.61
CA GLU A 99 -6.92 -19.29 11.70
C GLU A 99 -5.49 -19.79 11.46
N PHE A 100 -4.53 -18.88 11.22
CA PHE A 100 -3.11 -19.25 11.08
C PHE A 100 -2.54 -19.92 12.34
N ARG A 101 -3.06 -19.60 13.54
CA ARG A 101 -2.61 -20.21 14.80
C ARG A 101 -3.11 -21.64 14.99
N LYS A 102 -4.00 -22.15 14.13
CA LYS A 102 -4.46 -23.55 14.17
C LYS A 102 -3.48 -24.50 13.47
N TRP A 103 -2.69 -23.99 12.54
CA TRP A 103 -1.79 -24.79 11.69
C TRP A 103 -0.36 -24.85 12.24
N ARG A 104 0.32 -25.99 12.08
CA ARG A 104 1.72 -26.21 12.50
C ARG A 104 2.51 -26.81 11.34
N ILE A 105 3.75 -26.35 11.15
CA ILE A 105 4.69 -26.95 10.20
C ILE A 105 5.35 -28.14 10.87
N ILE A 106 5.33 -29.31 10.23
CA ILE A 106 6.08 -30.50 10.68
C ILE A 106 7.51 -30.39 10.15
N PRO A 107 8.53 -30.23 11.01
CA PRO A 107 9.90 -30.12 10.55
C PRO A 107 10.39 -31.46 9.98
N GLN A 108 10.98 -31.44 8.79
CA GLN A 108 11.69 -32.60 8.25
C GLN A 108 13.20 -32.43 8.47
N VAL A 109 13.79 -33.36 9.21
CA VAL A 109 15.20 -33.36 9.60
C VAL A 109 16.06 -34.16 8.63
N LEU A 110 17.38 -33.91 8.62
CA LEU A 110 18.36 -34.59 7.78
C LEU A 110 18.16 -34.39 6.26
N ASN A 111 17.56 -33.27 5.86
CA ASN A 111 17.45 -32.85 4.46
C ASN A 111 18.56 -31.85 4.10
N ASP A 112 19.06 -31.93 2.87
CA ASP A 112 19.97 -30.92 2.34
C ASP A 112 19.20 -29.63 2.03
N VAL A 113 19.46 -28.59 2.83
CA VAL A 113 18.85 -27.26 2.72
C VAL A 113 19.87 -26.20 2.33
N ARG A 114 21.00 -26.57 1.72
CA ARG A 114 21.99 -25.59 1.27
C ARG A 114 21.42 -24.65 0.21
N THR A 115 20.65 -25.20 -0.73
CA THR A 115 19.96 -24.44 -1.78
C THR A 115 18.47 -24.43 -1.51
N ARG A 116 17.86 -23.24 -1.41
CA ARG A 116 16.40 -23.07 -1.31
C ARG A 116 15.93 -22.13 -2.41
N SER A 117 14.77 -22.42 -2.97
CA SER A 117 14.06 -21.52 -3.87
C SER A 117 12.67 -21.23 -3.31
N LEU A 118 12.30 -19.95 -3.31
CA LEU A 118 10.92 -19.49 -3.10
C LEU A 118 10.28 -19.09 -4.43
N GLU A 119 10.95 -19.36 -5.56
CA GLU A 119 10.43 -18.96 -6.85
C GLU A 119 9.10 -19.64 -7.14
N THR A 120 8.20 -18.89 -7.76
CA THR A 120 6.91 -19.39 -8.23
C THR A 120 6.60 -18.82 -9.60
N THR A 121 5.64 -19.42 -10.31
CA THR A 121 5.16 -18.90 -11.60
C THR A 121 3.67 -18.60 -11.48
N LEU A 122 3.28 -17.34 -11.72
CA LEU A 122 1.88 -16.91 -11.76
C LEU A 122 1.60 -16.28 -13.12
N PHE A 123 0.52 -16.70 -13.78
CA PHE A 123 0.12 -16.19 -15.10
C PHE A 123 1.22 -16.24 -16.17
N GLY A 124 2.09 -17.26 -16.12
CA GLY A 124 3.21 -17.42 -17.05
C GLY A 124 4.44 -16.57 -16.74
N VAL A 125 4.44 -15.80 -15.65
CA VAL A 125 5.58 -14.98 -15.21
C VAL A 125 6.23 -15.62 -13.98
N LYS A 126 7.56 -15.76 -14.01
CA LYS A 126 8.35 -16.27 -12.89
C LYS A 126 8.67 -15.15 -11.90
N TYR A 127 8.37 -15.38 -10.62
CA TYR A 127 8.62 -14.46 -9.51
C TYR A 127 9.62 -15.06 -8.51
N PRO A 128 10.44 -14.22 -7.84
CA PRO A 128 11.45 -14.69 -6.87
C PRO A 128 10.86 -15.16 -5.54
N SER A 129 9.59 -14.86 -5.26
CA SER A 129 8.87 -15.29 -4.07
C SER A 129 7.37 -15.44 -4.35
N PRO A 130 6.61 -16.18 -3.52
CA PRO A 130 5.16 -16.30 -3.63
C PRO A 130 4.46 -15.18 -2.84
N LEU A 131 5.03 -13.97 -2.84
CA LEU A 131 4.52 -12.81 -2.13
C LEU A 131 4.07 -11.76 -3.13
N ILE A 132 3.01 -11.03 -2.80
CA ILE A 132 2.50 -9.88 -3.55
C ILE A 132 2.15 -8.81 -2.53
N VAL A 133 2.47 -7.55 -2.81
CA VAL A 133 1.94 -6.43 -2.02
C VAL A 133 0.47 -6.25 -2.39
N ALA A 134 -0.42 -6.44 -1.43
CA ALA A 134 -1.85 -6.30 -1.62
C ALA A 134 -2.24 -4.85 -2.01
N PRO A 135 -3.33 -4.65 -2.76
CA PRO A 135 -3.77 -3.33 -3.17
C PRO A 135 -4.30 -2.54 -1.97
N MET A 136 -3.50 -1.60 -1.50
CA MET A 136 -3.84 -0.64 -0.45
C MET A 136 -3.82 0.76 -1.05
N GLY A 137 -4.99 1.41 -1.09
CA GLY A 137 -5.12 2.80 -1.53
C GLY A 137 -4.85 3.80 -0.41
N LEU A 138 -4.94 5.09 -0.75
CA LEU A 138 -4.84 6.21 0.18
C LEU A 138 -3.57 6.23 1.05
N GLN A 139 -2.43 5.72 0.55
CA GLN A 139 -1.22 5.65 1.37
C GLN A 139 -0.65 7.03 1.73
N SER A 140 -1.07 8.10 1.03
CA SER A 140 -0.73 9.47 1.41
C SER A 140 -1.26 9.91 2.77
N ILE A 141 -2.22 9.21 3.39
CA ILE A 141 -2.67 9.57 4.74
C ILE A 141 -1.61 9.22 5.81
N VAL A 142 -0.65 8.34 5.49
CA VAL A 142 0.43 7.94 6.41
C VAL A 142 1.81 8.40 5.98
N HIS A 143 2.04 8.68 4.69
CA HIS A 143 3.36 9.10 4.22
C HIS A 143 3.29 10.02 2.99
N ALA A 144 4.14 11.05 2.96
CA ALA A 144 4.18 12.06 1.88
C ALA A 144 4.49 11.49 0.49
N ASP A 145 5.09 10.30 0.38
CA ASP A 145 5.33 9.63 -0.89
C ASP A 145 4.19 8.70 -1.33
N GLY A 146 3.27 8.35 -0.43
CA GLY A 146 2.16 7.45 -0.70
C GLY A 146 2.60 6.13 -1.35
N GLU A 147 1.84 5.69 -2.34
CA GLU A 147 2.06 4.42 -3.03
C GLU A 147 3.40 4.33 -3.76
N CYS A 148 4.01 5.47 -4.13
CA CYS A 148 5.31 5.47 -4.81
C CYS A 148 6.41 4.85 -3.91
N ALA A 149 6.38 5.09 -2.60
CA ALA A 149 7.37 4.51 -1.68
C ALA A 149 7.25 2.98 -1.60
N THR A 150 6.03 2.46 -1.49
CA THR A 150 5.78 1.02 -1.47
C THR A 150 6.08 0.38 -2.82
N ALA A 151 5.73 1.04 -3.92
CA ALA A 151 6.01 0.59 -5.27
C ALA A 151 7.53 0.51 -5.53
N GLU A 152 8.30 1.52 -5.11
CA GLU A 152 9.77 1.50 -5.19
C GLU A 152 10.36 0.35 -4.37
N ALA A 153 9.92 0.18 -3.12
CA ALA A 153 10.39 -0.89 -2.26
C ALA A 153 10.11 -2.28 -2.86
N ALA A 154 8.89 -2.51 -3.34
CA ALA A 154 8.46 -3.74 -4.00
C ALA A 154 9.29 -4.05 -5.25
N GLY A 155 9.57 -3.02 -6.06
CA GLY A 155 10.40 -3.15 -7.25
C GLY A 155 11.84 -3.54 -6.93
N LYS A 156 12.44 -2.97 -5.88
CA LYS A 156 13.80 -3.30 -5.42
C LYS A 156 13.95 -4.76 -4.95
N VAL A 157 12.90 -5.33 -4.34
CA VAL A 157 12.92 -6.71 -3.81
C VAL A 157 12.28 -7.73 -4.76
N GLY A 158 11.81 -7.30 -5.93
CA GLY A 158 11.19 -8.17 -6.94
C GLY A 158 9.85 -8.77 -6.54
N VAL A 159 9.15 -8.16 -5.57
CA VAL A 159 7.80 -8.56 -5.15
C VAL A 159 6.78 -7.76 -5.99
N PRO A 160 5.76 -8.40 -6.59
CA PRO A 160 4.72 -7.68 -7.33
C PRO A 160 4.03 -6.62 -6.46
N PHE A 161 4.00 -5.39 -6.94
CA PHE A 161 3.16 -4.34 -6.36
C PHE A 161 1.78 -4.34 -7.02
N CYS A 162 0.73 -4.73 -6.27
CA CYS A 162 -0.64 -4.59 -6.75
C CYS A 162 -1.16 -3.19 -6.40
N MET A 163 -1.33 -2.33 -7.40
CA MET A 163 -1.80 -0.95 -7.23
C MET A 163 -3.33 -0.92 -7.08
N SER A 164 -3.87 -0.08 -6.19
CA SER A 164 -5.31 0.14 -6.06
C SER A 164 -5.82 1.18 -7.08
N THR A 165 -7.08 1.07 -7.51
CA THR A 165 -7.75 2.18 -8.22
C THR A 165 -7.86 3.42 -7.33
N ALA A 166 -8.02 3.24 -6.01
CA ALA A 166 -8.07 4.32 -5.02
C ALA A 166 -6.65 4.75 -4.55
N SER A 167 -5.69 4.82 -5.47
CA SER A 167 -4.32 5.22 -5.15
C SER A 167 -4.21 6.74 -5.04
N SER A 168 -3.41 7.21 -4.08
CA SER A 168 -3.12 8.64 -3.91
C SER A 168 -2.09 9.19 -4.91
N ARG A 169 -1.66 8.38 -5.88
CA ARG A 169 -0.70 8.73 -6.94
C ARG A 169 -1.25 8.22 -8.26
N SER A 170 -0.86 8.88 -9.35
CA SER A 170 -1.22 8.44 -10.71
C SER A 170 -0.62 7.07 -11.05
N ILE A 171 -1.21 6.42 -12.05
CA ILE A 171 -0.72 5.15 -12.61
C ILE A 171 0.73 5.31 -13.07
N GLU A 172 1.04 6.42 -13.72
CA GLU A 172 2.33 6.72 -14.33
C GLU A 172 3.41 7.02 -13.29
N ALA A 173 3.08 7.78 -12.23
CA ALA A 173 4.00 8.03 -11.13
C ALA A 173 4.38 6.75 -10.39
N ILE A 174 3.39 5.88 -10.12
CA ILE A 174 3.61 4.57 -9.49
C ILE A 174 4.45 3.67 -10.39
N ALA A 175 4.14 3.63 -11.69
CA ALA A 175 4.92 2.88 -12.65
C ALA A 175 6.38 3.35 -12.70
N LYS A 176 6.61 4.66 -12.71
CA LYS A 176 7.96 5.24 -12.67
C LYS A 176 8.69 4.84 -11.38
N ALA A 177 8.04 4.95 -10.23
CA ALA A 177 8.63 4.62 -8.93
C ALA A 177 8.98 3.13 -8.79
N ASN A 178 8.15 2.23 -9.32
CA ASN A 178 8.40 0.79 -9.30
C ASN A 178 9.53 0.36 -10.27
N GLY A 179 10.03 1.26 -11.14
CA GLY A 179 11.19 1.02 -12.01
C GLY A 179 10.95 -0.12 -13.01
N THR A 180 11.75 -1.18 -12.95
CA THR A 180 11.55 -2.42 -13.74
C THR A 180 10.91 -3.54 -12.92
N GLY A 181 10.40 -3.23 -11.72
CA GLY A 181 9.76 -4.19 -10.84
C GLY A 181 8.45 -4.75 -11.41
N PRO A 182 8.02 -5.93 -10.96
CA PRO A 182 6.70 -6.46 -11.30
C PRO A 182 5.59 -5.63 -10.65
N ARG A 183 4.52 -5.38 -11.41
CA ARG A 183 3.35 -4.61 -10.93
C ARG A 183 2.05 -5.09 -11.54
N TRP A 184 1.01 -5.12 -10.71
CA TRP A 184 -0.35 -5.52 -11.04
C TRP A 184 -1.31 -4.37 -10.75
N PHE A 185 -2.45 -4.33 -11.43
CA PHE A 185 -3.44 -3.28 -11.25
C PHE A 185 -4.74 -3.89 -10.70
N MET A 186 -5.20 -3.35 -9.57
CA MET A 186 -6.51 -3.65 -9.02
C MET A 186 -7.53 -2.60 -9.48
N LEU A 187 -8.60 -3.08 -10.09
CA LEU A 187 -9.70 -2.28 -10.63
C LEU A 187 -10.92 -2.32 -9.70
N TYR A 188 -11.35 -1.14 -9.23
CA TYR A 188 -12.75 -0.93 -8.87
C TYR A 188 -13.54 -0.69 -10.15
N TRP A 189 -14.55 -1.53 -10.39
CA TRP A 189 -15.34 -1.44 -11.61
C TRP A 189 -16.16 -0.15 -11.63
N GLY A 190 -15.84 0.75 -12.56
CA GLY A 190 -16.53 2.03 -12.70
C GLY A 190 -17.89 1.90 -13.40
N LYS A 191 -18.75 2.91 -13.25
CA LYS A 191 -20.02 3.01 -14.00
C LYS A 191 -19.77 3.29 -15.49
N GLU A 192 -18.79 4.15 -15.78
CA GLU A 192 -18.45 4.57 -17.14
C GLU A 192 -17.45 3.62 -17.79
N GLU A 193 -17.87 2.97 -18.88
CA GLU A 193 -17.04 2.05 -19.64
C GLU A 193 -15.81 2.77 -20.24
N GLU A 194 -16.01 3.99 -20.76
CA GLU A 194 -14.93 4.78 -21.37
C GLU A 194 -13.81 5.11 -20.38
N VAL A 195 -14.15 5.48 -19.15
CA VAL A 195 -13.17 5.71 -18.08
C VAL A 195 -12.46 4.41 -17.74
N THR A 196 -13.20 3.31 -17.60
CA THR A 196 -12.62 1.99 -17.30
C THR A 196 -11.61 1.58 -18.37
N LEU A 197 -11.95 1.74 -19.66
CA LEU A 197 -11.06 1.47 -20.78
C LEU A 197 -9.83 2.39 -20.77
N SER A 198 -9.98 3.67 -20.45
CA SER A 198 -8.87 4.62 -20.32
C SER A 198 -7.88 4.18 -19.23
N LEU A 199 -8.39 3.85 -18.03
CA LEU A 199 -7.57 3.37 -16.92
C LEU A 199 -6.81 2.09 -17.25
N LEU A 200 -7.49 1.11 -17.88
CA LEU A 200 -6.85 -0.14 -18.31
C LEU A 200 -5.79 0.10 -19.38
N ALA A 201 -6.02 1.01 -20.33
CA ALA A 201 -5.06 1.36 -21.35
C ALA A 201 -3.83 2.06 -20.75
N ARG A 202 -4.02 2.95 -19.77
CA ARG A 202 -2.95 3.60 -19.01
C ARG A 202 -2.14 2.60 -18.20
N ALA A 203 -2.79 1.71 -17.46
CA ALA A 203 -2.13 0.63 -16.72
C ALA A 203 -1.31 -0.26 -17.67
N LYS A 204 -1.87 -0.65 -18.82
CA LYS A 204 -1.13 -1.43 -19.82
C LYS A 204 0.11 -0.70 -20.34
N ARG A 205 0.02 0.60 -20.63
CA ARG A 205 1.18 1.43 -21.01
C ARG A 205 2.21 1.56 -19.89
N GLY A 206 1.76 1.63 -18.64
CA GLY A 206 2.61 1.66 -17.44
C GLY A 206 3.29 0.34 -17.08
N GLY A 207 3.12 -0.71 -17.89
CA GLY A 207 3.76 -2.01 -17.71
C GLY A 207 3.09 -2.90 -16.66
N PHE A 208 1.82 -2.64 -16.33
CA PHE A 208 1.06 -3.52 -15.44
C PHE A 208 0.67 -4.80 -16.17
N THR A 209 1.00 -5.95 -15.58
CA THR A 209 0.94 -7.26 -16.28
C THR A 209 -0.22 -8.15 -15.86
N ALA A 210 -0.89 -7.85 -14.75
CA ALA A 210 -2.08 -8.55 -14.31
C ALA A 210 -3.15 -7.57 -13.84
N LEU A 211 -4.41 -7.94 -14.07
CA LEU A 211 -5.59 -7.21 -13.63
C LEU A 211 -6.27 -8.00 -12.51
N VAL A 212 -6.53 -7.33 -11.39
CA VAL A 212 -7.28 -7.86 -10.25
C VAL A 212 -8.59 -7.09 -10.16
N VAL A 213 -9.73 -7.73 -10.40
CA VAL A 213 -11.03 -7.07 -10.32
C VAL A 213 -11.56 -7.23 -8.89
N MET A 214 -11.80 -6.12 -8.21
CA MET A 214 -12.33 -6.10 -6.84
C MET A 214 -13.86 -6.20 -6.88
N VAL A 215 -14.42 -7.23 -6.25
CA VAL A 215 -15.87 -7.55 -6.33
C VAL A 215 -16.61 -7.53 -4.99
N ASP A 216 -15.88 -7.45 -3.88
CA ASP A 216 -16.40 -7.44 -2.50
C ASP A 216 -16.34 -6.05 -1.83
N GLY A 217 -15.86 -5.03 -2.56
CA GLY A 217 -15.73 -3.64 -2.09
C GLY A 217 -16.69 -2.64 -2.74
N LEU A 218 -17.82 -3.08 -3.30
CA LEU A 218 -18.75 -2.23 -4.06
C LEU A 218 -19.49 -1.18 -3.21
N MET A 219 -19.59 -1.43 -1.91
CA MET A 219 -20.13 -0.49 -0.94
C MET A 219 -19.14 -0.34 0.22
N HIS A 220 -19.09 0.85 0.80
CA HIS A 220 -18.28 1.07 1.98
C HIS A 220 -18.82 0.22 3.14
N GLY A 221 -17.93 -0.55 3.77
CA GLY A 221 -18.30 -1.39 4.91
C GLY A 221 -18.65 -0.57 6.15
N TYR A 222 -19.47 -1.12 7.03
CA TYR A 222 -19.74 -0.50 8.33
C TYR A 222 -18.51 -0.61 9.23
N ARG A 223 -17.73 0.47 9.39
CA ARG A 223 -16.52 0.51 10.22
C ARG A 223 -16.71 1.50 11.35
N SER A 224 -16.79 1.00 12.59
CA SER A 224 -17.16 1.83 13.74
C SER A 224 -16.15 2.94 14.03
N SER A 225 -14.85 2.67 13.87
CA SER A 225 -13.77 3.66 14.06
C SER A 225 -13.91 4.86 13.12
N ASP A 226 -14.17 4.56 11.84
CA ASP A 226 -14.31 5.57 10.79
C ASP A 226 -15.60 6.39 11.03
N LEU A 227 -16.66 5.75 11.52
CA LEU A 227 -17.93 6.40 11.87
C LEU A 227 -17.83 7.27 13.14
N ASP A 228 -17.11 6.80 14.17
CA ASP A 228 -16.95 7.52 15.45
C ASP A 228 -16.18 8.84 15.28
N THR A 229 -15.30 8.88 14.27
CA THR A 229 -14.44 10.03 13.95
C THR A 229 -14.85 10.78 12.68
N ALA A 230 -15.83 10.25 11.93
CA ALA A 230 -16.20 10.71 10.59
C ALA A 230 -14.99 10.80 9.62
N TYR A 231 -14.01 9.90 9.79
CA TYR A 231 -12.77 9.94 9.02
C TYR A 231 -12.90 9.19 7.69
N PHE A 232 -13.13 9.93 6.61
CA PHE A 232 -13.22 9.36 5.27
C PHE A 232 -12.51 10.25 4.22
N PRO A 233 -11.20 10.04 3.99
CA PRO A 233 -10.37 10.96 3.19
C PRO A 233 -10.79 11.12 1.73
N VAL A 234 -11.53 10.16 1.17
CA VAL A 234 -12.05 10.21 -0.20
C VAL A 234 -13.00 11.40 -0.39
N VAL A 235 -13.70 11.85 0.67
CA VAL A 235 -14.55 13.06 0.62
C VAL A 235 -13.72 14.31 0.35
N HIS A 236 -12.42 14.34 0.64
CA HIS A 236 -11.54 15.46 0.26
C HIS A 236 -10.72 15.15 -1.00
N ALA A 237 -11.22 14.25 -1.85
CA ALA A 237 -10.58 13.75 -3.06
C ALA A 237 -9.22 13.06 -2.87
N VAL A 238 -8.86 12.65 -1.65
CA VAL A 238 -7.64 11.87 -1.40
C VAL A 238 -7.82 10.45 -1.91
N GLY A 239 -6.88 9.96 -2.73
CA GLY A 239 -6.98 8.63 -3.33
C GLY A 239 -7.75 8.63 -4.66
N MET A 240 -8.02 9.80 -5.23
CA MET A 240 -8.67 9.95 -6.54
C MET A 240 -7.66 10.28 -7.66
N GLU A 241 -6.37 10.33 -7.37
CA GLU A 241 -5.32 10.78 -8.29
C GLU A 241 -5.24 9.96 -9.58
N VAL A 242 -5.66 8.69 -9.54
CA VAL A 242 -5.82 7.86 -10.75
C VAL A 242 -6.85 8.46 -11.71
N GLY A 243 -8.00 8.90 -11.20
CA GLY A 243 -9.04 9.58 -11.97
C GLY A 243 -8.69 11.03 -12.30
N LEU A 244 -8.13 11.79 -11.35
CA LEU A 244 -7.75 13.19 -11.57
C LEU A 244 -6.69 13.37 -12.66
N SER A 245 -5.83 12.38 -12.87
CA SER A 245 -4.85 12.34 -13.96
C SER A 245 -5.37 11.67 -15.24
N ASP A 246 -6.62 11.18 -15.24
CA ASP A 246 -7.21 10.51 -16.38
C ASP A 246 -7.93 11.48 -17.33
N PRO A 247 -7.60 11.49 -18.63
CA PRO A 247 -8.26 12.37 -19.58
C PRO A 247 -9.73 12.02 -19.83
N ALA A 248 -10.12 10.74 -19.76
CA ALA A 248 -11.53 10.36 -19.95
C ALA A 248 -12.37 10.74 -18.73
N PHE A 249 -11.87 10.52 -17.52
CA PHE A 249 -12.53 10.95 -16.28
C PHE A 249 -12.67 12.48 -16.23
N MET A 250 -11.58 13.22 -16.41
CA MET A 250 -11.61 14.68 -16.32
C MET A 250 -12.36 15.33 -17.49
N GLY A 251 -12.29 14.72 -18.68
CA GLY A 251 -13.07 15.16 -19.84
C GLY A 251 -14.59 15.10 -19.62
N LYS A 252 -15.10 14.12 -18.86
CA LYS A 252 -16.52 14.05 -18.45
C LYS A 252 -16.94 15.21 -17.56
N LEU A 253 -15.99 15.76 -16.80
CA LEU A 253 -16.18 16.94 -15.97
C LEU A 253 -15.93 18.26 -16.73
N GLY A 254 -15.54 18.19 -18.01
CA GLY A 254 -15.16 19.35 -18.81
C GLY A 254 -13.85 20.00 -18.35
N LEU A 255 -12.96 19.21 -17.74
CA LEU A 255 -11.71 19.67 -17.13
C LEU A 255 -10.50 18.98 -17.77
N GLU A 256 -9.34 19.64 -17.68
CA GLU A 256 -8.06 19.05 -18.06
C GLU A 256 -7.53 18.11 -16.97
N PRO A 257 -6.84 17.02 -17.34
CA PRO A 257 -6.22 16.12 -16.38
C PRO A 257 -5.10 16.79 -15.61
N PHE A 258 -4.99 16.42 -14.33
CA PHE A 258 -3.92 16.87 -13.45
C PHE A 258 -2.59 16.26 -13.92
N PRO A 259 -1.45 16.93 -13.67
CA PRO A 259 -0.13 16.38 -13.96
C PRO A 259 0.06 14.99 -13.33
N GLU A 260 0.74 14.09 -14.04
CA GLU A 260 1.00 12.72 -13.55
C GLU A 260 1.75 12.70 -12.20
N ASP A 261 2.57 13.71 -11.92
CA ASP A 261 3.34 13.84 -10.68
C ASP A 261 2.63 14.68 -9.60
N ALA A 262 1.38 15.08 -9.82
CA ALA A 262 0.58 15.77 -8.81
C ALA A 262 0.46 14.91 -7.54
N ARG A 263 0.55 15.59 -6.39
CA ARG A 263 0.46 14.95 -5.07
C ARG A 263 -0.58 15.68 -4.21
N PRO A 264 -1.42 14.96 -3.46
CA PRO A 264 -2.23 15.55 -2.41
C PRO A 264 -1.32 16.16 -1.35
N ALA A 265 -1.83 17.20 -0.67
CA ALA A 265 -1.09 17.85 0.40
C ALA A 265 -0.83 16.85 1.54
N PHE A 266 0.35 16.96 2.15
CA PHE A 266 0.76 16.17 3.30
C PHE A 266 1.32 17.10 4.39
N PRO A 267 0.99 16.90 5.67
CA PRO A 267 0.09 15.85 6.17
C PRO A 267 -1.37 16.07 5.76
N TYR A 268 -2.12 14.97 5.66
CA TYR A 268 -3.56 15.04 5.48
C TYR A 268 -4.22 15.33 6.83
N ASP A 269 -4.94 16.45 6.88
CA ASP A 269 -5.71 16.90 8.05
C ASP A 269 -7.17 17.08 7.64
N SER A 270 -8.02 16.14 8.07
CA SER A 270 -9.46 16.12 7.77
C SER A 270 -10.17 17.37 8.28
N ARG A 271 -9.80 17.87 9.46
CA ARG A 271 -10.48 18.99 10.13
C ARG A 271 -10.12 20.32 9.47
N ALA A 272 -8.86 20.50 9.12
CA ALA A 272 -8.42 21.68 8.37
C ALA A 272 -9.13 21.75 7.01
N ARG A 273 -9.30 20.61 6.33
CA ARG A 273 -10.05 20.52 5.08
C ARG A 273 -11.53 20.85 5.28
N ASP A 274 -12.18 20.30 6.31
CA ASP A 274 -13.57 20.63 6.64
C ASP A 274 -13.75 22.12 6.97
N GLU A 275 -12.77 22.74 7.61
CA GLU A 275 -12.81 24.18 7.89
C GLU A 275 -12.71 25.02 6.61
N LEU A 276 -11.87 24.63 5.65
CA LEU A 276 -11.83 25.26 4.32
C LEU A 276 -13.16 25.13 3.58
N VAL A 277 -13.79 23.95 3.63
CA VAL A 277 -15.12 23.72 3.07
C VAL A 277 -16.16 24.63 3.73
N ARG A 278 -16.19 24.72 5.06
CA ARG A 278 -17.11 25.64 5.79
C ARG A 278 -16.87 27.11 5.45
N LYS A 279 -15.63 27.50 5.16
CA LYS A 279 -15.26 28.86 4.73
C LYS A 279 -15.59 29.13 3.26
N GLY A 280 -16.06 28.13 2.52
CA GLY A 280 -16.41 28.27 1.10
C GLY A 280 -15.19 28.36 0.18
N ASP A 281 -14.04 27.80 0.58
CA ASP A 281 -12.88 27.71 -0.30
C ASP A 281 -13.25 26.88 -1.55
N ALA A 282 -13.15 27.50 -2.72
CA ALA A 282 -13.64 26.91 -3.97
C ALA A 282 -12.97 25.57 -4.30
N GLY A 283 -11.66 25.44 -4.01
CA GLY A 283 -10.93 24.20 -4.24
C GLY A 283 -11.34 23.09 -3.28
N ALA A 284 -11.52 23.41 -1.99
CA ALA A 284 -11.98 22.45 -0.99
C ALA A 284 -13.43 21.99 -1.25
N VAL A 285 -14.33 22.91 -1.61
CA VAL A 285 -15.71 22.57 -1.98
C VAL A 285 -15.75 21.68 -3.22
N TRP A 286 -14.95 22.00 -4.24
CA TRP A 286 -14.86 21.19 -5.45
C TRP A 286 -14.34 19.76 -5.17
N ALA A 287 -13.34 19.61 -4.29
CA ALA A 287 -12.86 18.30 -3.88
C ALA A 287 -13.94 17.46 -3.18
N VAL A 288 -14.83 18.09 -2.40
CA VAL A 288 -15.99 17.42 -1.79
C VAL A 288 -16.99 16.96 -2.84
N VAL A 289 -17.30 17.79 -3.82
CA VAL A 289 -18.22 17.42 -4.92
C VAL A 289 -17.69 16.19 -5.67
N LEU A 290 -16.40 16.12 -5.96
CA LEU A 290 -15.79 14.93 -6.57
C LEU A 290 -15.89 13.68 -5.70
N GLY A 291 -15.68 13.83 -4.39
CA GLY A 291 -15.85 12.74 -3.42
C GLY A 291 -17.33 12.34 -3.22
N GLU A 292 -18.27 13.21 -3.57
CA GLU A 292 -19.72 13.01 -3.49
C GLU A 292 -20.32 12.35 -4.73
N ASP A 293 -19.89 12.72 -5.93
CA ASP A 293 -20.42 12.20 -7.19
C ASP A 293 -20.15 10.68 -7.38
N ASN A 294 -19.26 10.12 -6.55
CA ASN A 294 -19.00 8.69 -6.47
C ASN A 294 -19.89 7.95 -5.45
N ARG A 295 -20.78 8.66 -4.74
CA ARG A 295 -21.67 8.11 -3.72
C ARG A 295 -23.10 8.01 -4.28
N TYR A 296 -23.53 6.77 -4.46
CA TYR A 296 -24.92 6.35 -4.73
C TYR A 296 -25.41 6.55 -6.17
N GLY A 297 -26.16 5.55 -6.63
CA GLY A 297 -26.91 5.61 -7.87
C GLY A 297 -28.19 6.40 -7.63
N ASP A 298 -28.32 7.54 -8.28
CA ASP A 298 -29.64 8.05 -8.63
C ASP A 298 -30.15 7.23 -9.81
N ASP A 299 -30.69 6.06 -9.48
CA ASP A 299 -31.68 5.32 -10.26
C ASP A 299 -32.58 4.59 -9.25
N VAL A 300 -33.36 5.38 -8.51
CA VAL A 300 -34.63 4.92 -7.94
C VAL A 300 -35.71 5.28 -8.96
N GLY A 301 -35.97 4.34 -9.85
CA GLY A 301 -37.27 4.19 -10.51
C GLY A 301 -38.29 3.52 -9.58
#